data_AF-A0A9E0M7V0-F1
#
_entry.id   AF-A0A9E0M7V0-F1
#
_cell.length_a   1.000
_cell.length_b   1.000
_cell.length_c   1.000
_cell.angle_alpha   90.00
_cell.angle_beta   90.00
_cell.angle_gamma   90.00
#
_symmetry.space_group_name_H-M   'P 1'
#
loop_
_entity.id
_entity.type
_entity.pdbx_description
1 polymer ?
#
loop_
_entity_poly.entity_id
_entity_poly.type
_entity_poly.pdbx_seq_one_letter_code
_entity_poly.pdbx_strand_id
1 'polypeptide(L)'
;MTKINDNVGSTHSVHPATDTVSPAIAAMARRRRFIRLGASAVPVAMTLASRPVMAWHCNSTSAWGSAQLAGNVGSAKTRLDGTVTRGNECWYINDWKTNVNSNTNMSSAPWEAVKAARNETSVANAQRNLTVGIIFPGGFTAYGATTKVWDIVRNGSGWALSVTVARLNSLYATGGYTTLINNCVASTNNSNGGDQIVRMAKMGPLSYFSPNSPTYKWKESDITGYLSSNWLAV
;
A
#
# COMPACT_ATOMS: atom_id res chain seq x y z
N MET A 1 -81.35 30.53 44.48
CA MET A 1 -81.12 29.08 44.71
C MET A 1 -81.01 28.42 43.35
N THR A 2 -80.01 27.57 43.22
CA THR A 2 -79.33 26.97 42.07
C THR A 2 -80.19 26.40 40.93
N LYS A 3 -79.66 26.46 39.69
CA LYS A 3 -79.43 25.39 38.67
C LYS A 3 -79.48 25.99 37.24
N ILE A 4 -78.71 25.61 36.21
CA ILE A 4 -77.69 24.58 35.94
C ILE A 4 -76.93 24.99 34.66
N ASN A 5 -75.71 24.47 34.55
CA ASN A 5 -74.62 24.64 33.59
C ASN A 5 -74.87 24.55 32.07
N ASP A 6 -73.93 25.22 31.41
CA ASP A 6 -73.52 25.26 30.01
C ASP A 6 -73.06 23.95 29.38
N ASN A 7 -73.07 23.99 28.05
CA ASN A 7 -72.63 22.96 27.11
C ASN A 7 -71.41 23.48 26.31
N VAL A 8 -70.58 22.52 25.87
CA VAL A 8 -69.58 22.58 24.79
C VAL A 8 -68.27 23.34 25.07
N GLY A 9 -67.16 22.60 25.03
CA GLY A 9 -65.81 23.07 25.36
C GLY A 9 -64.91 23.47 24.19
N SER A 10 -63.64 23.80 24.51
CA SER A 10 -62.48 23.67 23.61
C SER A 10 -61.15 23.98 24.34
N THR A 11 -60.15 23.14 24.08
CA THR A 11 -58.68 23.38 24.04
C THR A 11 -57.96 24.22 25.11
N HIS A 12 -57.18 23.54 25.97
CA HIS A 12 -55.97 24.03 26.67
C HIS A 12 -54.78 24.17 25.68
N SER A 13 -53.74 25.00 25.82
CA SER A 13 -53.37 26.13 26.69
C SER A 13 -51.98 26.67 26.28
N VAL A 14 -51.82 28.01 26.28
CA VAL A 14 -50.72 28.80 26.90
C VAL A 14 -49.25 28.68 26.39
N HIS A 15 -48.75 29.75 25.74
CA HIS A 15 -47.34 30.24 25.75
C HIS A 15 -47.04 30.97 27.10
N PRO A 16 -45.80 31.36 27.54
CA PRO A 16 -44.49 31.51 26.84
C PRO A 16 -43.23 31.12 27.68
N ALA A 17 -42.00 31.31 27.16
CA ALA A 17 -40.88 32.03 27.81
C ALA A 17 -39.54 31.80 27.05
N THR A 18 -38.83 32.88 26.76
CA THR A 18 -37.50 32.89 26.15
C THR A 18 -36.50 33.30 27.22
N ASP A 19 -35.44 32.51 27.45
CA ASP A 19 -34.27 32.94 28.23
C ASP A 19 -32.98 32.55 27.49
N THR A 20 -32.18 33.55 27.15
CA THR A 20 -30.89 33.46 26.48
C THR A 20 -29.78 33.20 27.48
N VAL A 21 -29.09 32.05 27.38
CA VAL A 21 -27.95 31.70 28.24
C VAL A 21 -26.65 31.65 27.44
N SER A 22 -25.66 32.38 27.97
CA SER A 22 -24.34 32.71 27.42
C SER A 22 -23.42 31.50 27.12
N PRO A 23 -22.60 31.52 26.03
CA PRO A 23 -21.79 30.38 25.58
C PRO A 23 -20.62 29.99 26.50
N ALA A 24 -20.37 30.72 27.59
CA ALA A 24 -19.33 30.38 28.57
C ALA A 24 -19.60 29.06 29.33
N ILE A 25 -20.84 28.53 29.29
CA ILE A 25 -21.22 27.27 29.96
C ILE A 25 -20.96 26.04 29.06
N ALA A 26 -20.76 26.22 27.76
CA ALA A 26 -20.43 25.13 26.82
C ALA A 26 -19.00 24.58 26.98
N ALA A 27 -18.12 25.28 27.70
CA ALA A 27 -16.71 24.91 27.86
C ALA A 27 -16.42 23.95 29.05
N MET A 28 -17.39 23.61 29.88
CA MET A 28 -17.20 22.74 31.07
C MET A 28 -17.81 21.33 30.96
N ALA A 29 -18.37 20.95 29.81
CA ALA A 29 -18.94 19.62 29.56
C ALA A 29 -17.88 18.51 29.32
N ARG A 30 -16.70 18.64 29.95
CA ARG A 30 -15.57 17.72 29.88
C ARG A 30 -15.39 16.97 31.20
N ARG A 31 -16.42 16.28 31.71
CA ARG A 31 -16.27 15.32 32.82
C ARG A 31 -17.11 14.06 32.62
N ARG A 32 -16.52 13.12 31.87
CA ARG A 32 -16.58 11.64 31.98
C ARG A 32 -17.83 11.07 32.66
N ARG A 33 -18.83 10.68 31.86
CA ARG A 33 -19.74 9.58 32.23
C ARG A 33 -19.32 8.34 31.45
N PHE A 34 -18.67 7.40 32.16
CA PHE A 34 -18.46 6.04 31.67
C PHE A 34 -19.84 5.37 31.54
N ILE A 35 -20.27 5.09 30.31
CA ILE A 35 -21.43 4.24 30.06
C ILE A 35 -20.94 2.79 30.08
N ARG A 36 -21.27 2.07 31.15
CA ARG A 36 -21.04 0.63 31.28
C ARG A 36 -22.27 -0.08 30.72
N LEU A 37 -22.23 -0.48 29.45
CA LEU A 37 -23.23 -1.35 28.84
C LEU A 37 -22.79 -2.81 28.95
N GLY A 38 -23.71 -3.63 29.44
CA GLY A 38 -23.55 -5.07 29.67
C GLY A 38 -23.39 -5.87 28.39
N ALA A 39 -22.89 -7.09 28.59
CA ALA A 39 -22.42 -8.04 27.59
C ALA A 39 -23.46 -8.43 26.53
N SER A 40 -23.09 -8.29 25.26
CA SER A 40 -23.15 -9.33 24.21
C SER A 40 -22.87 -8.70 22.84
N ALA A 41 -21.64 -8.24 22.64
CA ALA A 41 -21.13 -7.95 21.30
C ALA A 41 -19.64 -8.24 21.36
N VAL A 42 -19.20 -9.26 20.63
CA VAL A 42 -17.79 -9.56 20.43
C VAL A 42 -17.11 -8.26 20.03
N PRO A 43 -16.19 -7.71 20.85
CA PRO A 43 -15.41 -6.59 20.40
C PRO A 43 -14.49 -7.15 19.32
N VAL A 44 -14.89 -6.99 18.06
CA VAL A 44 -13.92 -6.78 17.00
C VAL A 44 -13.25 -5.47 17.38
N ALA A 45 -12.26 -5.57 18.27
CA ALA A 45 -11.29 -4.53 18.49
C ALA A 45 -10.61 -4.37 17.12
N MET A 46 -11.17 -3.47 16.30
CA MET A 46 -10.38 -2.82 15.27
C MET A 46 -9.32 -2.04 16.02
N THR A 47 -8.22 -2.72 16.33
CA THR A 47 -6.96 -2.07 16.63
C THR A 47 -6.64 -1.28 15.36
N LEU A 48 -7.09 -0.03 15.34
CA LEU A 48 -6.64 0.97 14.38
C LEU A 48 -5.18 1.22 14.75
N ALA A 49 -4.32 0.26 14.39
CA ALA A 49 -2.88 0.42 14.46
C ALA A 49 -2.61 1.68 13.65
N SER A 50 -2.17 2.72 14.34
CA SER A 50 -1.66 3.95 13.77
C SER A 50 -0.67 3.55 12.69
N ARG A 51 -1.11 3.59 11.43
CA ARG A 51 -0.23 3.37 10.29
C ARG A 51 0.78 4.51 10.38
N PRO A 52 2.10 4.24 10.41
CA PRO A 52 3.06 5.31 10.20
C PRO A 52 2.64 6.05 8.93
N VAL A 53 2.70 7.39 8.98
CA VAL A 53 2.34 8.29 7.88
C VAL A 53 2.95 7.75 6.59
N MET A 54 2.11 7.21 5.71
CA MET A 54 2.54 6.67 4.42
C MET A 54 2.84 7.86 3.51
N ALA A 55 4.07 8.37 3.57
CA ALA A 55 4.61 9.33 2.60
C ALA A 55 5.18 8.60 1.37
N TRP A 56 4.41 7.66 0.81
CA TRP A 56 4.78 6.87 -0.36
C TRP A 56 3.52 6.22 -0.95
N HIS A 57 3.41 6.05 -2.28
CA HIS A 57 2.28 5.38 -2.96
C HIS A 57 2.17 3.86 -2.68
N CYS A 58 2.66 3.44 -1.52
CA CYS A 58 2.72 2.07 -1.09
C CYS A 58 1.39 1.57 -0.53
N ASN A 59 0.73 0.73 -1.30
CA ASN A 59 -0.15 -0.31 -0.81
C ASN A 59 0.66 -1.57 -0.51
N SER A 60 0.52 -2.07 0.73
CA SER A 60 1.00 -3.41 1.03
C SER A 60 0.29 -4.43 0.11
N THR A 61 0.99 -5.52 -0.24
CA THR A 61 0.41 -6.62 -1.05
C THR A 61 -0.86 -7.21 -0.46
N SER A 62 -0.97 -7.15 0.86
CA SER A 62 -2.12 -7.58 1.64
C SER A 62 -3.32 -6.65 1.42
N ALA A 63 -3.10 -5.32 1.42
CA ALA A 63 -4.13 -4.32 1.14
C ALA A 63 -4.59 -4.37 -0.33
N TRP A 64 -3.65 -4.57 -1.25
CA TRP A 64 -3.97 -4.72 -2.67
C TRP A 64 -4.82 -5.97 -2.93
N GLY A 65 -4.42 -7.13 -2.38
CA GLY A 65 -5.19 -8.36 -2.54
C GLY A 65 -6.59 -8.25 -1.96
N SER A 66 -6.76 -7.56 -0.82
CA SER A 66 -8.08 -7.28 -0.27
C SER A 66 -8.92 -6.36 -1.18
N ALA A 67 -8.33 -5.35 -1.82
CA ALA A 67 -9.04 -4.47 -2.76
C ALA A 67 -9.53 -5.21 -4.01
N GLN A 68 -8.76 -6.18 -4.51
CA GLN A 68 -9.17 -7.04 -5.63
C GLN A 68 -10.36 -7.93 -5.27
N LEU A 69 -10.41 -8.42 -4.03
CA LEU A 69 -11.49 -9.29 -3.54
C LEU A 69 -12.78 -8.55 -3.23
N ALA A 70 -12.67 -7.30 -2.78
CA ALA A 70 -13.82 -6.49 -2.38
C ALA A 70 -14.58 -5.86 -3.57
N GLY A 71 -14.20 -6.15 -4.83
CA GLY A 71 -14.93 -5.68 -6.01
C GLY A 71 -14.86 -4.16 -6.21
N ASN A 72 -13.66 -3.56 -6.17
CA ASN A 72 -13.44 -2.13 -6.43
C ASN A 72 -14.23 -1.17 -5.51
N VAL A 73 -14.33 -1.45 -4.20
CA VAL A 73 -14.84 -0.43 -3.25
C VAL A 73 -13.84 0.73 -3.21
N GLY A 74 -14.20 1.83 -3.86
CA GLY A 74 -13.32 2.96 -4.20
C GLY A 74 -12.64 3.69 -3.05
N SER A 75 -12.84 3.34 -1.78
CA SER A 75 -12.26 4.11 -0.67
C SER A 75 -10.74 3.99 -0.54
N ALA A 76 -10.13 2.87 -0.95
CA ALA A 76 -8.67 2.73 -1.00
C ALA A 76 -8.13 3.27 -2.34
N LYS A 77 -8.65 2.79 -3.47
CA LYS A 77 -8.14 3.14 -4.81
C LYS A 77 -8.36 4.62 -5.18
N THR A 78 -9.51 5.22 -4.82
CA THR A 78 -9.83 6.63 -5.15
C THR A 78 -9.14 7.63 -4.21
N ARG A 79 -8.82 7.25 -2.96
CA ARG A 79 -7.94 8.07 -2.09
C ARG A 79 -6.48 8.03 -2.55
N LEU A 80 -6.07 6.93 -3.20
CA LEU A 80 -4.75 6.81 -3.80
C LEU A 80 -4.62 7.63 -5.09
N ASP A 81 -5.58 7.57 -6.01
CA ASP A 81 -5.53 8.31 -7.28
C ASP A 81 -5.67 9.85 -7.12
N GLY A 82 -6.32 10.33 -6.05
CA GLY A 82 -6.55 11.76 -5.79
C GLY A 82 -5.44 12.47 -5.01
N THR A 83 -4.48 11.75 -4.44
CA THR A 83 -3.33 12.30 -3.70
C THR A 83 -2.02 11.78 -4.29
N VAL A 84 -2.04 11.42 -5.58
CA VAL A 84 -0.82 11.07 -6.32
C VAL A 84 -0.05 12.36 -6.54
N THR A 85 1.04 12.55 -5.78
CA THR A 85 2.06 13.49 -6.23
C THR A 85 2.75 12.78 -7.39
N ARG A 86 2.26 12.97 -8.63
CA ARG A 86 2.87 12.37 -9.81
C ARG A 86 4.31 12.88 -9.88
N GLY A 87 5.26 12.02 -9.55
CA GLY A 87 6.67 12.35 -9.69
C GLY A 87 7.60 11.49 -8.85
N ASN A 88 8.42 10.72 -9.55
CA ASN A 88 9.87 10.66 -9.29
C ASN A 88 10.34 9.77 -8.13
N GLU A 89 9.84 8.54 -7.98
CA GLU A 89 10.11 7.75 -6.76
C GLU A 89 11.15 6.64 -6.90
N CYS A 90 11.34 6.06 -8.10
CA CYS A 90 12.33 5.01 -8.42
C CYS A 90 12.78 5.12 -9.89
N TRP A 91 13.76 4.33 -10.31
CA TRP A 91 14.08 4.17 -11.74
C TRP A 91 12.99 3.38 -12.46
N TYR A 92 12.63 3.85 -13.65
CA TYR A 92 11.67 3.18 -14.54
C TYR A 92 12.29 1.97 -15.25
N ILE A 93 11.45 1.09 -15.79
CA ILE A 93 11.89 -0.04 -16.63
C ILE A 93 12.78 0.46 -17.77
N ASN A 94 12.43 1.60 -18.39
CA ASN A 94 13.22 2.18 -19.47
C ASN A 94 14.57 2.73 -18.99
N ASP A 95 14.66 3.27 -17.78
CA ASP A 95 15.92 3.70 -17.17
C ASP A 95 16.85 2.51 -16.98
N TRP A 96 16.33 1.39 -16.48
CA TRP A 96 17.08 0.13 -16.34
C TRP A 96 17.56 -0.41 -17.70
N LYS A 97 16.74 -0.28 -18.75
CA LYS A 97 17.11 -0.71 -20.12
C LYS A 97 18.17 0.15 -20.77
N THR A 98 18.08 1.47 -20.61
CA THR A 98 18.94 2.44 -21.31
C THR A 98 20.10 2.94 -20.44
N ASN A 99 20.11 2.59 -19.16
CA ASN A 99 21.01 3.14 -18.14
C ASN A 99 20.99 4.68 -18.11
N VAL A 100 19.81 5.27 -18.27
CA VAL A 100 19.60 6.71 -18.16
C VAL A 100 18.90 7.00 -16.83
N ASN A 101 19.31 8.07 -16.15
CA ASN A 101 18.59 8.54 -14.98
C ASN A 101 17.55 9.59 -15.40
N SER A 102 16.34 9.17 -15.76
CA SER A 102 15.25 10.11 -16.03
C SER A 102 14.59 10.65 -14.75
N ASN A 103 14.93 10.08 -13.58
CA ASN A 103 14.41 10.49 -12.29
C ASN A 103 15.43 11.32 -11.50
N THR A 104 15.20 12.63 -11.38
CA THR A 104 16.10 13.56 -10.70
C THR A 104 16.27 13.30 -9.20
N ASN A 105 15.41 12.50 -8.58
CA ASN A 105 15.53 12.12 -7.17
C ASN A 105 16.52 10.98 -6.93
N MET A 106 16.94 10.29 -7.99
CA MET A 106 18.02 9.30 -7.94
C MET A 106 19.35 10.00 -8.17
N SER A 107 20.38 9.64 -7.40
CA SER A 107 21.69 10.30 -7.48
C SER A 107 22.53 9.84 -8.68
N SER A 108 22.12 8.78 -9.38
CA SER A 108 22.88 8.16 -10.46
C SER A 108 21.98 7.35 -11.40
N ALA A 109 22.54 6.93 -12.53
CA ALA A 109 21.91 5.93 -13.40
C ALA A 109 21.85 4.56 -12.70
N PRO A 110 20.86 3.71 -13.02
CA PRO A 110 20.60 2.50 -12.25
C PRO A 110 21.78 1.53 -12.22
N TRP A 111 22.47 1.30 -13.34
CA TRP A 111 23.62 0.40 -13.36
C TRP A 111 24.88 1.01 -12.74
N GLU A 112 24.96 2.34 -12.64
CA GLU A 112 26.01 3.00 -11.86
C GLU A 112 25.80 2.76 -10.36
N ALA A 113 24.55 2.79 -9.89
CA ALA A 113 24.23 2.42 -8.52
C ALA A 113 24.54 0.94 -8.23
N VAL A 114 24.22 0.02 -9.16
CA VAL A 114 24.59 -1.41 -9.02
C VAL A 114 26.11 -1.58 -8.99
N LYS A 115 26.84 -0.90 -9.89
CA LYS A 115 28.31 -0.92 -9.94
C LYS A 115 28.89 -0.48 -8.60
N ALA A 116 28.43 0.64 -8.05
CA ALA A 116 28.88 1.15 -6.75
C ALA A 116 28.53 0.19 -5.61
N ALA A 117 27.28 -0.29 -5.53
CA ALA A 117 26.83 -1.17 -4.46
C ALA A 117 27.54 -2.53 -4.43
N ARG A 118 28.05 -2.98 -5.58
CA ARG A 118 28.73 -4.28 -5.73
C ARG A 118 30.24 -4.17 -5.90
N ASN A 119 30.81 -2.97 -5.83
CA ASN A 119 32.24 -2.70 -6.08
C ASN A 119 32.73 -3.28 -7.42
N GLU A 120 31.92 -3.17 -8.47
CA GLU A 120 32.27 -3.64 -9.81
C GLU A 120 33.16 -2.60 -10.52
N THR A 121 34.11 -3.06 -11.34
CA THR A 121 35.06 -2.17 -12.01
C THR A 121 34.47 -1.37 -13.18
N SER A 122 33.32 -1.79 -13.71
CA SER A 122 32.60 -1.08 -14.79
C SER A 122 31.10 -1.42 -14.77
N VAL A 123 30.29 -0.57 -15.41
CA VAL A 123 28.84 -0.84 -15.64
C VAL A 123 28.64 -2.14 -16.44
N ALA A 124 29.49 -2.40 -17.43
CA ALA A 124 29.43 -3.64 -18.21
C ALA A 124 29.65 -4.88 -17.33
N ASN A 125 30.54 -4.80 -16.34
CA ASN A 125 30.75 -5.90 -15.39
C ASN A 125 29.55 -6.05 -14.45
N ALA A 126 28.99 -4.95 -13.93
CA ALA A 126 27.76 -5.00 -13.15
C ALA A 126 26.60 -5.69 -13.90
N GLN A 127 26.43 -5.40 -15.20
CA GLN A 127 25.43 -6.03 -16.06
C GLN A 127 25.69 -7.52 -16.30
N ARG A 128 26.96 -7.92 -16.51
CA ARG A 128 27.35 -9.32 -16.79
C ARG A 128 27.41 -10.20 -15.55
N ASN A 129 27.72 -9.63 -14.39
CA ASN A 129 27.98 -10.39 -13.17
C ASN A 129 26.72 -10.55 -12.30
N LEU A 130 25.74 -9.65 -12.43
CA LEU A 130 24.50 -9.76 -11.68
C LEU A 130 23.62 -10.89 -12.22
N THR A 131 23.38 -11.90 -11.39
CA THR A 131 22.53 -13.06 -11.71
C THR A 131 21.23 -13.07 -10.93
N VAL A 132 20.24 -13.80 -11.44
CA VAL A 132 18.95 -14.00 -10.78
C VAL A 132 19.12 -14.57 -9.38
N GLY A 133 20.04 -15.51 -9.17
CA GLY A 133 20.27 -16.13 -7.85
C GLY A 133 20.76 -15.14 -6.79
N ILE A 134 21.41 -14.05 -7.20
CA ILE A 134 21.84 -12.99 -6.29
C ILE A 134 20.64 -12.16 -5.82
N ILE A 135 19.78 -11.74 -6.76
CA ILE A 135 18.65 -10.86 -6.44
C ILE A 135 17.43 -11.64 -5.91
N PHE A 136 17.29 -12.92 -6.26
CA PHE A 136 16.23 -13.83 -5.84
C PHE A 136 16.81 -15.12 -5.26
N PRO A 137 17.38 -15.09 -4.04
CA PRO A 137 17.96 -16.28 -3.41
C PRO A 137 16.91 -17.38 -3.15
N GLY A 138 15.63 -17.01 -3.02
CA GLY A 138 14.52 -17.95 -2.88
C GLY A 138 14.07 -18.62 -4.19
N GLY A 139 14.68 -18.26 -5.32
CA GLY A 139 14.34 -18.74 -6.66
C GLY A 139 13.40 -17.81 -7.44
N PHE A 140 13.39 -17.98 -8.75
CA PHE A 140 12.53 -17.27 -9.69
C PHE A 140 11.95 -18.27 -10.69
N THR A 141 10.64 -18.46 -10.74
CA THR A 141 10.04 -19.52 -11.58
C THR A 141 10.23 -19.27 -13.08
N ALA A 142 10.39 -18.01 -13.51
CA ALA A 142 10.60 -17.69 -14.92
C ALA A 142 12.04 -17.96 -15.40
N TYR A 143 13.03 -17.93 -14.51
CA TYR A 143 14.45 -17.93 -14.89
C TYR A 143 15.33 -18.67 -13.87
N GLY A 144 16.35 -19.37 -14.38
CA GLY A 144 17.32 -20.06 -13.54
C GLY A 144 18.22 -19.10 -12.74
N ALA A 145 18.79 -19.58 -11.63
CA ALA A 145 19.64 -18.77 -10.75
C ALA A 145 20.91 -18.20 -11.44
N THR A 146 21.39 -18.83 -12.52
CA THR A 146 22.56 -18.41 -13.29
C THR A 146 22.23 -17.41 -14.40
N THR A 147 20.94 -17.22 -14.73
CA THR A 147 20.49 -16.26 -15.74
C THR A 147 20.94 -14.85 -15.35
N LYS A 148 21.43 -14.09 -16.34
CA LYS A 148 21.88 -12.72 -16.11
C LYS A 148 20.68 -11.80 -15.99
N VAL A 149 20.70 -10.94 -14.98
CA VAL A 149 19.62 -9.96 -14.76
C VAL A 149 19.53 -8.99 -15.93
N TRP A 150 20.66 -8.64 -16.53
CA TRP A 150 20.70 -7.80 -17.71
C TRP A 150 19.93 -8.38 -18.90
N ASP A 151 19.98 -9.70 -19.13
CA ASP A 151 19.25 -10.33 -20.23
C ASP A 151 17.73 -10.20 -20.04
N ILE A 152 17.27 -10.31 -18.80
CA ILE A 152 15.86 -10.13 -18.43
C ILE A 152 15.45 -8.67 -18.58
N VAL A 153 16.25 -7.73 -18.08
CA VAL A 153 15.96 -6.29 -18.18
C VAL A 153 15.91 -5.84 -19.63
N ARG A 154 16.87 -6.26 -20.46
CA ARG A 154 16.99 -5.83 -21.86
C ARG A 154 15.92 -6.44 -22.75
N ASN A 155 15.69 -7.75 -22.64
CA ASN A 155 14.87 -8.50 -23.60
C ASN A 155 13.55 -9.02 -23.03
N GLY A 156 13.39 -9.01 -21.70
CA GLY A 156 12.18 -9.50 -21.05
C GLY A 156 10.98 -8.58 -21.25
N SER A 157 9.82 -9.11 -20.86
CA SER A 157 8.53 -8.43 -20.87
C SER A 157 7.62 -9.01 -19.77
N GLY A 158 6.45 -8.40 -19.60
CA GLY A 158 5.41 -8.90 -18.70
C GLY A 158 5.81 -8.91 -17.22
N TRP A 159 5.17 -9.79 -16.45
CA TRP A 159 5.36 -9.88 -15.00
C TRP A 159 6.82 -10.15 -14.60
N ALA A 160 7.56 -10.93 -15.37
CA ALA A 160 8.91 -11.34 -15.01
C ALA A 160 9.89 -10.15 -15.09
N LEU A 161 9.74 -9.30 -16.12
CA LEU A 161 10.46 -8.03 -16.20
C LEU A 161 10.06 -7.10 -15.04
N SER A 162 8.76 -6.91 -14.81
CA SER A 162 8.27 -6.01 -13.75
C SER A 162 8.77 -6.44 -12.37
N VAL A 163 8.71 -7.73 -12.04
CA VAL A 163 9.22 -8.28 -10.77
C VAL A 163 10.73 -8.10 -10.65
N THR A 164 11.47 -8.30 -11.74
CA THR A 164 12.93 -8.08 -11.77
C THR A 164 13.28 -6.63 -11.49
N VAL A 165 12.62 -5.68 -12.16
CA VAL A 165 12.85 -4.24 -11.96
C VAL A 165 12.43 -3.80 -10.56
N ALA A 166 11.29 -4.27 -10.06
CA ALA A 166 10.85 -4.01 -8.69
C ALA A 166 11.89 -4.49 -7.67
N ARG A 167 12.47 -5.67 -7.89
CA ARG A 167 13.52 -6.20 -7.03
C ARG A 167 14.79 -5.35 -7.09
N LEU A 168 15.21 -4.96 -8.29
CA LEU A 168 16.37 -4.10 -8.49
C LEU A 168 16.20 -2.75 -7.77
N ASN A 169 15.02 -2.13 -7.88
CA ASN A 169 14.68 -0.92 -7.15
C ASN A 169 14.72 -1.15 -5.63
N SER A 170 14.18 -2.27 -5.12
CA SER A 170 14.22 -2.58 -3.68
C SER A 170 15.62 -2.75 -3.09
N LEU A 171 16.60 -3.09 -3.92
CA LEU A 171 17.98 -3.35 -3.51
C LEU A 171 18.90 -2.16 -3.74
N TYR A 172 18.70 -1.42 -4.83
CA TYR A 172 19.68 -0.46 -5.33
C TYR A 172 19.18 0.97 -5.42
N ALA A 173 17.89 1.24 -5.17
CA ALA A 173 17.39 2.62 -5.18
C ALA A 173 18.18 3.49 -4.18
N THR A 174 18.53 4.69 -4.62
CA THR A 174 19.32 5.63 -3.81
C THR A 174 18.39 6.51 -2.96
N GLY A 175 18.87 7.54 -2.26
CA GLY A 175 18.00 8.52 -1.61
C GLY A 175 17.09 8.02 -0.48
N GLY A 176 17.36 6.85 0.11
CA GLY A 176 16.54 6.26 1.18
C GLY A 176 15.29 5.51 0.69
N TYR A 177 15.08 5.43 -0.62
CA TYR A 177 13.92 4.75 -1.21
C TYR A 177 13.93 3.23 -1.00
N THR A 178 15.10 2.59 -0.86
CA THR A 178 15.21 1.15 -0.52
C THR A 178 14.46 0.79 0.76
N THR A 179 14.61 1.58 1.82
CA THR A 179 13.90 1.35 3.09
C THR A 179 12.39 1.51 2.93
N LEU A 180 11.95 2.51 2.15
CA LEU A 180 10.53 2.73 1.86
C LEU A 180 9.93 1.56 1.06
N ILE A 181 10.63 1.09 0.03
CA ILE A 181 10.27 -0.09 -0.77
C ILE A 181 10.16 -1.31 0.12
N ASN A 182 11.18 -1.59 0.93
CA ASN A 182 11.22 -2.78 1.77
C ASN A 182 10.11 -2.78 2.83
N ASN A 183 9.79 -1.62 3.41
CA ASN A 183 8.65 -1.48 4.32
C ASN A 183 7.30 -1.74 3.62
N CYS A 184 7.22 -1.44 2.32
CA CYS A 184 6.01 -1.66 1.54
C CYS A 184 5.74 -3.12 1.20
N VAL A 185 6.81 -3.80 0.80
CA VAL A 185 6.75 -5.19 0.35
C VAL A 185 6.99 -6.17 1.49
N ALA A 186 7.25 -5.68 2.71
CA ALA A 186 7.21 -6.49 3.92
C ALA A 186 5.75 -6.80 4.30
N SER A 187 5.41 -8.09 4.43
CA SER A 187 4.13 -8.47 5.02
C SER A 187 4.28 -8.51 6.54
N THR A 188 3.60 -7.60 7.24
CA THR A 188 3.55 -7.56 8.71
C THR A 188 2.53 -8.53 9.33
N ASN A 189 1.70 -9.19 8.52
CA ASN A 189 0.52 -9.93 8.99
C ASN A 189 0.45 -11.39 8.52
N ASN A 190 1.56 -12.14 8.57
CA ASN A 190 1.44 -13.60 8.53
C ASN A 190 2.69 -14.27 9.09
N SER A 191 2.53 -15.48 9.63
CA SER A 191 3.58 -16.37 10.16
C SER A 191 4.63 -16.83 9.14
N ASN A 192 4.69 -16.17 7.97
CA ASN A 192 5.58 -16.33 6.83
C ASN A 192 6.17 -14.96 6.41
N GLY A 193 6.45 -14.08 7.38
CA GLY A 193 6.96 -12.72 7.18
C GLY A 193 8.18 -12.73 6.27
N GLY A 194 8.03 -12.12 5.10
CA GLY A 194 9.07 -12.13 4.08
C GLY A 194 8.76 -11.16 2.94
N ASP A 195 9.80 -10.87 2.18
CA ASP A 195 9.75 -10.00 0.99
C ASP A 195 8.78 -10.56 -0.05
N GLN A 196 7.71 -9.82 -0.30
CA GLN A 196 6.66 -10.27 -1.20
C GLN A 196 7.09 -10.26 -2.67
N ILE A 197 8.06 -9.44 -3.07
CA ILE A 197 8.62 -9.48 -4.43
C ILE A 197 9.33 -10.82 -4.64
N VAL A 198 10.11 -11.29 -3.66
CA VAL A 198 10.78 -12.60 -3.72
C VAL A 198 9.75 -13.74 -3.76
N ARG A 199 8.64 -13.62 -3.03
CA ARG A 199 7.55 -14.60 -3.08
C ARG A 199 6.82 -14.61 -4.43
N MET A 200 6.57 -13.44 -5.02
CA MET A 200 6.00 -13.32 -6.37
C MET A 200 6.93 -13.94 -7.41
N ALA A 201 8.25 -13.72 -7.31
CA ALA A 201 9.22 -14.36 -8.19
C ALA A 201 9.24 -15.88 -8.02
N LYS A 202 9.29 -16.36 -6.78
CA LYS A 202 9.35 -17.79 -6.47
C LYS A 202 8.09 -18.53 -6.91
N MET A 203 6.89 -17.99 -6.69
CA MET A 203 5.64 -18.69 -7.01
C MET A 203 5.18 -18.42 -8.45
N GLY A 204 5.34 -17.19 -8.95
CA GLY A 204 4.84 -16.77 -10.25
C GLY A 204 3.32 -16.56 -10.31
N PRO A 205 2.80 -16.14 -11.48
CA PRO A 205 1.36 -15.99 -11.73
C PRO A 205 0.60 -17.29 -11.51
N LEU A 206 -0.67 -17.19 -11.14
CA LEU A 206 -1.58 -18.31 -10.86
C LEU A 206 -1.12 -19.28 -9.77
N SER A 207 -0.08 -18.91 -9.02
CA SER A 207 0.46 -19.67 -7.88
C SER A 207 0.76 -18.79 -6.68
N TYR A 208 1.09 -17.51 -6.90
CA TYR A 208 1.21 -16.53 -5.83
C TYR A 208 -0.17 -16.17 -5.24
N PHE A 209 -0.25 -16.21 -3.91
CA PHE A 209 -1.40 -15.78 -3.12
C PHE A 209 -1.07 -14.48 -2.38
N SER A 210 -2.00 -13.53 -2.35
CA SER A 210 -1.86 -12.36 -1.48
C SER A 210 -1.80 -12.80 0.00
N PRO A 211 -1.01 -12.13 0.87
CA PRO A 211 -0.93 -12.49 2.28
C PRO A 211 -2.27 -12.58 3.02
N ASN A 212 -3.28 -11.85 2.56
CA ASN A 212 -4.62 -11.80 3.16
C ASN A 212 -5.64 -12.73 2.49
N SER A 213 -5.26 -13.47 1.44
CA SER A 213 -6.17 -14.37 0.74
C SER A 213 -5.47 -15.64 0.28
N PRO A 214 -5.58 -16.72 1.04
CA PRO A 214 -4.99 -18.02 0.67
C PRO A 214 -5.74 -18.71 -0.48
N THR A 215 -6.85 -18.16 -0.97
CA THR A 215 -7.69 -18.76 -2.03
C THR A 215 -7.55 -18.04 -3.36
N TYR A 216 -7.27 -16.73 -3.36
CA TYR A 216 -7.14 -15.96 -4.60
C TYR A 216 -5.69 -15.95 -5.09
N LYS A 217 -5.49 -16.56 -6.27
CA LYS A 217 -4.22 -16.59 -6.95
C LYS A 217 -4.12 -15.42 -7.92
N TRP A 218 -3.04 -14.66 -7.82
CA TRP A 218 -2.85 -13.49 -8.67
C TRP A 218 -2.53 -13.89 -10.10
N LYS A 219 -3.21 -13.27 -11.06
CA LYS A 219 -2.85 -13.35 -12.48
C LYS A 219 -1.63 -12.46 -12.74
N GLU A 220 -1.06 -12.60 -13.93
CA GLU A 220 0.02 -11.71 -14.39
C GLU A 220 -0.40 -10.24 -14.32
N SER A 221 -1.63 -9.91 -14.76
CA SER A 221 -2.18 -8.55 -14.69
C SER A 221 -2.29 -8.00 -13.26
N ASP A 222 -2.51 -8.87 -12.28
CA ASP A 222 -2.60 -8.46 -10.86
C ASP A 222 -1.21 -8.09 -10.33
N ILE A 223 -0.19 -8.86 -10.70
CA ILE A 223 1.21 -8.60 -10.33
C ILE A 223 1.70 -7.33 -11.01
N THR A 224 1.57 -7.20 -12.33
CA THR A 224 2.04 -6.01 -13.06
C THR A 224 1.23 -4.77 -12.66
N GLY A 225 -0.08 -4.90 -12.45
CA GLY A 225 -0.94 -3.83 -11.95
C GLY A 225 -0.55 -3.38 -10.55
N TYR A 226 -0.25 -4.31 -9.64
CA TYR A 226 0.28 -3.99 -8.32
C TYR A 226 1.61 -3.24 -8.41
N LEU A 227 2.60 -3.78 -9.12
CA LEU A 227 3.94 -3.18 -9.18
C LEU A 227 3.94 -1.80 -9.84
N SER A 228 3.13 -1.60 -10.87
CA SER A 228 2.99 -0.29 -11.52
C SER A 228 2.22 0.72 -10.67
N SER A 229 1.12 0.31 -10.03
CA SER A 229 0.33 1.20 -9.16
C SER A 229 1.07 1.62 -7.89
N ASN A 230 2.07 0.85 -7.48
CA ASN A 230 2.94 1.14 -6.34
C ASN A 230 4.28 1.76 -6.74
N TRP A 231 4.45 2.14 -8.02
CA TRP A 231 5.68 2.74 -8.54
C TRP A 231 6.96 1.92 -8.30
N LEU A 232 6.79 0.59 -8.17
CA LEU A 232 7.89 -0.36 -7.99
C LEU A 232 8.54 -0.72 -9.32
N ALA A 233 7.73 -0.85 -10.37
CA ALA A 233 8.17 -1.09 -11.74
C ALA A 233 7.17 -0.47 -12.73
N VAL A 234 7.57 0.65 -13.34
CA VAL A 234 6.79 1.45 -14.30
C VAL A 234 7.60 1.62 -15.58
#